data_AF-A0A527ZYA0-F1
#
_entry.id   AF-A0A527ZYA0-F1
#
_cell.length_a   1.000
_cell.length_b   1.000
_cell.length_c   1.000
_cell.angle_alpha   90.00
_cell.angle_beta   90.00
_cell.angle_gamma   90.00
#
_symmetry.space_group_name_H-M   'P 1'
#
loop_
_entity.id
_entity.type
_entity.pdbx_description
1 polymer ?
#
loop_
_entity_poly.entity_id
_entity_poly.type
_entity_poly.pdbx_seq_one_letter_code
_entity_poly.pdbx_strand_id
1 'polypeptide(L)' 'MISSLYAAERGAGPKTVVFLHGFGGCHDDWHEVISTLAPGSRTLAYDLPG' A
#
# COMPACT_ATOMS: atom_id res chain seq x y z
N MET A 1 -10.16 13.82 16.39
CA MET A 1 -8.98 12.95 16.48
C MET A 1 -8.90 12.20 15.15
N ILE A 2 -7.88 12.43 14.34
CA ILE A 2 -7.67 11.64 13.12
C ILE A 2 -7.00 10.34 13.58
N SER A 3 -7.69 9.22 13.42
CA SER A 3 -7.07 7.90 13.58
C SER A 3 -6.03 7.71 12.47
N SER A 4 -4.91 7.08 12.81
CA SER A 4 -3.93 6.64 11.80
C SER A 4 -4.60 5.65 10.83
N LEU A 5 -4.37 5.82 9.53
CA LEU A 5 -4.80 4.86 8.52
C LEU A 5 -4.00 3.56 8.65
N TYR A 6 -4.63 2.43 8.33
CA TYR A 6 -3.91 1.18 8.14
C TYR A 6 -3.05 1.28 6.87
N ALA A 7 -1.83 0.75 6.94
CA ALA A 7 -0.93 0.64 5.82
C ALA A 7 -0.26 -0.74 5.80
N ALA A 8 -0.43 -1.47 4.70
CA ALA A 8 0.38 -2.65 4.41
C ALA A 8 1.73 -2.19 3.84
N GLU A 9 2.77 -2.30 4.66
CA GLU A 9 4.16 -2.02 4.25
C GLU A 9 4.88 -3.29 3.80
N ARG A 10 5.56 -3.22 2.65
CA ARG A 10 6.41 -4.30 2.12
C ARG A 10 7.66 -3.76 1.44
N GLY A 11 8.67 -4.61 1.35
CA GLY A 11 9.92 -4.31 0.65
C GLY A 11 10.79 -3.28 1.37
N ALA A 12 11.95 -3.04 0.80
CA ALA A 12 12.87 -2.00 1.23
C ALA A 12 13.60 -1.45 0.01
N GLY A 13 13.70 -0.13 -0.11
CA GLY A 13 14.35 0.50 -1.24
C GLY A 13 14.35 2.02 -1.13
N PRO A 14 15.18 2.70 -1.93
CA PRO A 14 15.34 4.15 -1.86
C PRO A 14 14.12 4.94 -2.36
N LYS A 15 13.21 4.28 -3.10
CA LYS A 15 11.96 4.86 -3.60
C LYS A 15 10.78 4.23 -2.87
N THR A 16 9.84 5.08 -2.44
CA THR A 16 8.55 4.65 -1.89
C THR A 16 7.47 4.76 -2.96
N VAL A 17 6.70 3.69 -3.15
CA VAL A 17 5.52 3.65 -4.02
C VAL A 17 4.27 3.51 -3.15
N VAL A 18 3.29 4.39 -3.35
CA VAL A 18 2.03 4.38 -2.58
C VAL A 18 0.91 3.88 -3.47
N PHE A 19 0.11 2.95 -2.95
CA PHE A 19 -1.06 2.38 -3.59
C PHE A 19 -2.32 2.80 -2.84
N LEU A 20 -3.30 3.29 -3.60
CA LEU A 20 -4.62 3.67 -3.11
C LEU A 20 -5.66 2.86 -3.87
N HIS A 21 -6.57 2.22 -3.16
CA HIS A 21 -7.62 1.40 -3.77
C HIS A 21 -8.76 2.25 -4.34
N GLY A 22 -9.60 1.62 -5.17
CA GLY A 22 -10.83 2.21 -5.70
C GLY A 22 -12.03 2.07 -4.75
N PHE A 23 -13.21 2.46 -5.20
CA PHE A 23 -14.45 2.35 -4.42
C PHE A 23 -14.74 0.89 -3.99
N GLY A 24 -15.02 0.68 -2.71
CA GLY A 24 -15.30 -0.65 -2.12
C GLY A 24 -14.08 -1.58 -2.00
N GLY A 25 -12.89 -1.10 -2.39
CA GLY A 25 -11.64 -1.86 -2.32
C GLY A 25 -10.91 -1.71 -0.98
N CYS A 26 -9.72 -2.32 -0.92
CA CYS A 26 -8.79 -2.20 0.20
C CYS A 26 -7.34 -2.37 -0.27
N HIS A 27 -6.38 -2.29 0.65
CA HIS A 27 -4.96 -2.50 0.36
C HIS A 27 -4.64 -3.82 -0.36
N ASP A 28 -5.44 -4.88 -0.16
CA ASP A 28 -5.20 -6.22 -0.70
C ASP A 28 -5.41 -6.30 -2.22
N ASP A 29 -6.15 -5.36 -2.82
CA ASP A 29 -6.31 -5.22 -4.27
C ASP A 29 -4.95 -5.12 -4.99
N TRP A 30 -3.91 -4.69 -4.28
CA TRP A 30 -2.56 -4.46 -4.81
C TRP A 30 -1.57 -5.61 -4.53
N HIS A 31 -2.01 -6.72 -3.91
CA HIS A 31 -1.12 -7.79 -3.44
C HIS A 31 -0.15 -8.28 -4.54
N GLU A 32 -0.67 -8.61 -5.73
CA GLU A 32 0.16 -9.11 -6.84
C GLU A 32 1.12 -8.05 -7.38
N VAL A 33 0.67 -6.81 -7.50
CA VAL A 33 1.50 -5.69 -7.99
C VAL A 33 2.64 -5.38 -7.00
N ILE A 34 2.33 -5.36 -5.72
CA ILE A 34 3.31 -5.17 -4.63
C ILE A 34 4.33 -6.29 -4.64
N SER A 35 3.92 -7.55 -4.82
CA SER A 35 4.85 -8.69 -4.87
C SER A 35 5.94 -8.52 -5.92
N THR A 36 5.62 -7.85 -7.04
CA THR A 36 6.56 -7.58 -8.14
C THR A 36 7.48 -6.39 -7.85
N LEU A 37 7.02 -5.38 -7.11
CA LEU A 37 7.75 -4.13 -6.87
C LEU A 37 8.56 -4.11 -5.56
N ALA A 38 8.11 -4.85 -4.54
CA ALA A 38 8.73 -4.91 -3.22
C ALA A 38 10.23 -5.28 -3.21
N PRO A 39 10.76 -6.11 -4.14
CA PRO A 39 12.20 -6.38 -4.18
C PRO A 39 13.07 -5.15 -4.47
N GLY A 40 12.54 -4.11 -5.12
CA GLY A 40 13.32 -2.93 -5.54
C GLY A 40 12.83 -1.60 -4.95
N SER A 41 11.71 -1.61 -4.23
CA SER A 41 11.07 -0.40 -3.70
C SER A 41 10.44 -0.69 -2.34
N ARG A 42 10.33 0.35 -1.51
CA ARG A 42 9.42 0.34 -0.36
C ARG A 42 8.01 0.58 -0.88
N THR A 43 7.05 -0.26 -0.50
CA THR A 43 5.65 -0.12 -0.93
C THR A 43 4.75 0.13 0.26
N LEU A 44 3.77 1.02 0.11
CA LEU A 44 2.72 1.28 1.09
C LEU A 44 1.35 1.19 0.41
N ALA A 45 0.48 0.29 0.86
CA ALA A 45 -0.92 0.26 0.45
C ALA A 45 -1.81 0.64 1.62
N TYR A 46 -2.58 1.72 1.48
CA TYR A 46 -3.44 2.25 2.54
C TYR A 46 -4.88 1.75 2.39
N ASP A 47 -5.55 1.53 3.52
CA ASP A 47 -7.01 1.49 3.57
C ASP A 47 -7.55 2.91 3.79
N LEU A 48 -8.32 3.40 2.83
CA LEU A 48 -8.91 4.73 2.88
C LEU A 48 -10.12 4.77 3.83
N PRO A 49 -10.39 5.91 4.50
CA PRO A 49 -11.60 6.06 5.30
C PRO A 49 -12.87 5.94 4.45
N GLY A 50 -13.80 5.09 4.86
CA GLY A 50 -15.07 4.87 4.19
C GLY A 50 -15.76 3.63 4.70
#